data_AF-A0A6G1R9K2-F1
#
_entry.id   AF-A0A6G1R9K2-F1
#
_cell.length_a   1.000
_cell.length_b   1.000
_cell.length_c   1.000
_cell.angle_alpha   90.00
_cell.angle_beta   90.00
_cell.angle_gamma   90.00
#
_symmetry.space_group_name_H-M   'P 1'
#
loop_
_entity.id
_entity.type
_entity.pdbx_description
1 polymer ?
#
loop_
_entity_poly.entity_id
_entity_poly.type
_entity_poly.pdbx_seq_one_letter_code
_entity_poly.pdbx_strand_id
1 'polypeptide(L)'
;ALSPIVVDREGIDEVLDQLKRSVSGLDSVLQRTLPWGVAFHHAGLTFDERDIIEGAFRQGLIRVLAATSTLSSGVNLPARRVIIRTPMFGGKLLDVLTYKQMAGRAGRKGVDTEGESILVCKPSERSKGTALLQGSLKPVCSCLHRREGEGVASSMKRAILEIIVGGVAST
;
A
#
# COMPACT_ATOMS: atom_id res chain seq x y z
N ALA A 1 1.60 -15.68 28.90
CA ALA A 1 0.34 -15.13 28.32
C ALA A 1 0.66 -13.79 27.68
N LEU A 2 0.07 -13.47 26.53
CA LEU A 2 0.18 -12.11 25.97
C LEU A 2 -0.53 -11.14 26.92
N SER A 3 0.11 -10.02 27.27
CA SER A 3 -0.54 -8.97 28.05
C SER A 3 -1.74 -8.40 27.27
N PRO A 4 -2.85 -8.06 27.94
CA PRO A 4 -3.99 -7.42 27.28
C PRO A 4 -3.52 -6.16 26.55
N ILE A 5 -3.91 -6.00 25.29
CA ILE A 5 -3.66 -4.76 24.56
C ILE A 5 -4.60 -3.72 25.13
N VAL A 6 -4.04 -2.68 25.74
CA VAL A 6 -4.81 -1.52 26.20
C VAL A 6 -5.06 -0.62 25.00
N VAL A 7 -6.34 -0.32 24.75
CA VAL A 7 -6.77 0.64 23.74
C VAL A 7 -6.88 2.01 24.41
N ASP A 8 -6.21 3.00 23.84
CA ASP A 8 -6.33 4.39 24.25
C ASP A 8 -7.69 4.93 23.78
N ARG A 9 -8.62 5.12 24.73
CA ARG A 9 -9.99 5.54 24.41
C ARG A 9 -10.08 7.01 24.03
N GLU A 10 -9.34 7.87 24.72
CA GLU A 10 -9.38 9.32 24.47
C GLU A 10 -8.84 9.62 23.07
N GLY A 11 -7.69 9.04 22.70
CA GLY A 11 -7.15 9.19 21.35
C GLY A 11 -8.06 8.62 20.26
N ILE A 12 -8.78 7.52 20.54
CA ILE A 12 -9.75 6.97 19.58
C ILE A 12 -10.98 7.86 19.43
N ASP A 13 -11.48 8.45 20.51
CA ASP A 13 -12.61 9.39 20.47
C ASP A 13 -12.25 10.64 19.66
N GLU A 14 -11.02 11.15 19.80
CA GLU A 14 -10.51 12.26 18.97
C GLU A 14 -10.48 11.90 17.48
N VAL A 15 -10.00 10.70 17.13
CA VAL A 15 -9.98 10.22 15.74
C VAL A 15 -11.39 10.09 15.18
N LEU A 16 -12.33 9.55 15.97
CA LEU A 16 -13.74 9.47 15.59
C LEU A 16 -14.35 10.85 15.33
N ASP A 17 -14.03 11.83 16.17
CA ASP A 17 -14.53 13.21 16.02
C ASP A 17 -13.92 13.92 14.82
N GLN A 18 -12.64 13.70 14.51
CA GLN A 18 -12.02 14.19 13.28
C GLN A 18 -12.71 13.60 12.03
N LEU A 19 -12.95 12.29 12.02
CA LEU A 19 -13.64 11.62 10.90
C LEU A 19 -15.08 12.09 10.74
N LYS A 20 -15.82 12.34 11.84
CA LYS A 20 -17.18 12.94 11.79
C LYS A 20 -17.19 14.32 11.14
N ARG A 21 -16.11 15.09 11.29
CA ARG A 21 -15.98 16.45 10.72
C ARG A 21 -15.48 16.43 9.27
N SER A 22 -15.11 15.28 8.72
CA SER A 22 -14.75 15.14 7.32
C SER A 22 -15.96 15.35 6.40
N VAL A 23 -15.71 15.67 5.13
CA VAL A 23 -16.77 15.98 4.15
C VAL A 23 -17.70 14.77 3.91
N SER A 24 -17.17 13.56 4.00
CA SER A 24 -17.92 12.29 3.87
C SER A 24 -18.71 11.92 5.14
N GLY A 25 -18.41 12.55 6.27
CA GLY A 25 -18.90 12.14 7.58
C GLY A 25 -18.25 10.84 8.06
N LEU A 26 -18.72 10.32 9.20
CA LEU A 26 -18.16 9.10 9.78
C LEU A 26 -18.75 7.84 9.11
N ASP A 27 -17.90 7.04 8.49
CA ASP A 27 -18.28 5.74 7.97
C ASP A 27 -18.76 4.80 9.08
N SER A 28 -19.89 4.11 8.83
CA SER A 28 -20.56 3.24 9.81
C SER A 28 -19.71 2.04 10.25
N VAL A 29 -18.81 1.55 9.39
CA VAL A 29 -17.91 0.45 9.72
C VAL A 29 -16.78 0.98 10.59
N LEU A 30 -16.17 2.13 10.24
CA LEU A 30 -15.16 2.79 11.07
C LEU A 30 -15.68 3.12 12.47
N GLN A 31 -16.92 3.62 12.57
CA GLN A 31 -17.57 3.88 13.86
C GLN A 31 -17.61 2.66 14.79
N ARG A 32 -17.77 1.46 14.20
CA ARG A 32 -17.89 0.20 14.94
C ARG A 32 -16.53 -0.43 15.24
N THR A 33 -15.52 -0.20 14.41
CA THR A 33 -14.22 -0.89 14.49
C THR A 33 -13.16 -0.08 15.23
N LEU A 34 -13.15 1.25 15.09
CA LEU A 34 -12.17 2.14 15.74
C LEU A 34 -12.15 2.04 17.27
N PRO A 35 -13.28 1.89 18.00
CA PRO A 35 -13.28 1.66 19.45
C PRO A 35 -12.44 0.46 19.92
N TRP A 36 -12.12 -0.45 18.99
CA TRP A 36 -11.31 -1.65 19.23
C TRP A 36 -9.89 -1.52 18.65
N GLY A 37 -9.48 -0.34 18.19
CA GLY A 37 -8.19 -0.10 17.55
C GLY A 37 -8.06 -0.78 16.18
N VAL A 38 -9.18 -0.96 15.46
CA VAL A 38 -9.23 -1.59 14.14
C VAL A 38 -9.78 -0.61 13.12
N ALA A 39 -9.17 -0.51 11.94
CA ALA A 39 -9.68 0.31 10.84
C ALA A 39 -9.41 -0.34 9.47
N PHE A 40 -9.95 0.27 8.42
CA PHE A 40 -9.64 -0.08 7.03
C PHE A 40 -9.13 1.12 6.24
N HIS A 41 -8.40 0.86 5.15
CA HIS A 41 -7.84 1.90 4.27
C HIS A 41 -7.93 1.48 2.80
N HIS A 42 -8.58 2.31 1.98
CA HIS A 42 -8.68 2.08 0.54
C HIS A 42 -8.91 3.38 -0.23
N ALA A 43 -8.78 3.34 -1.55
CA ALA A 43 -8.94 4.51 -2.44
C ALA A 43 -10.35 5.13 -2.46
N GLY A 44 -11.38 4.42 -1.97
CA GLY A 44 -12.73 4.97 -1.80
C GLY A 44 -12.90 5.92 -0.61
N LEU A 45 -11.90 6.01 0.28
CA LEU A 45 -11.85 7.04 1.33
C LEU A 45 -11.29 8.34 0.74
N THR A 46 -11.75 9.47 1.26
CA THR A 46 -11.19 10.78 0.95
C THR A 46 -9.71 10.84 1.33
N PHE A 47 -9.00 11.86 0.84
CA PHE A 47 -7.60 12.05 1.22
C PHE A 47 -7.47 12.33 2.72
N ASP A 48 -8.35 13.18 3.26
CA ASP A 48 -8.34 13.58 4.67
C ASP A 48 -8.61 12.39 5.61
N GLU A 49 -9.60 11.55 5.30
CA GLU A 49 -9.85 10.32 6.09
C GLU A 49 -8.65 9.38 6.09
N ARG A 50 -7.98 9.23 4.93
CA ARG A 50 -6.78 8.39 4.83
C ARG A 50 -5.64 8.95 5.69
N ASP A 51 -5.43 10.26 5.67
CA ASP A 51 -4.39 10.91 6.48
C ASP A 51 -4.65 10.73 7.99
N ILE A 52 -5.90 10.91 8.44
CA ILE A 52 -6.32 10.67 9.82
C ILE A 52 -6.03 9.22 10.25
N ILE A 53 -6.46 8.24 9.44
CA ILE A 53 -6.27 6.81 9.73
C ILE A 53 -4.78 6.44 9.73
N GLU A 54 -3.99 6.96 8.79
CA GLU A 54 -2.55 6.74 8.73
C GLU A 54 -1.82 7.34 9.95
N GLY A 55 -2.21 8.54 10.36
CA GLY A 55 -1.72 9.19 11.58
C GLY A 55 -2.03 8.36 12.83
N ALA A 56 -3.28 7.96 13.00
CA ALA A 56 -3.73 7.15 14.14
C ALA A 56 -3.04 5.77 14.20
N PHE A 57 -2.77 5.15 13.04
CA PHE A 57 -1.99 3.91 12.99
C PHE A 57 -0.52 4.13 13.39
N ARG A 58 0.10 5.23 12.92
CA ARG A 58 1.50 5.57 13.25
C ARG A 58 1.69 5.86 14.75
N GLN A 59 0.71 6.51 15.38
CA GLN A 59 0.67 6.76 16.82
C GLN A 59 0.37 5.50 17.63
N GLY A 60 -0.14 4.44 16.99
CA GLY A 60 -0.50 3.19 17.64
C GLY A 60 -1.89 3.20 18.30
N LEU A 61 -2.73 4.19 18.01
CA LEU A 61 -4.14 4.18 18.39
C LEU A 61 -4.87 3.05 17.63
N ILE A 62 -4.63 2.97 16.33
CA ILE A 62 -5.05 1.85 15.49
C ILE A 62 -3.92 0.80 15.52
N ARG A 63 -4.25 -0.41 15.98
CA ARG A 63 -3.32 -1.55 16.06
C ARG A 63 -3.45 -2.49 14.88
N VAL A 64 -4.63 -2.54 14.25
CA VAL A 64 -4.90 -3.38 13.08
C VAL A 64 -5.49 -2.53 11.97
N LEU A 65 -4.82 -2.52 10.82
CA LEU A 65 -5.26 -1.80 9.63
C LEU A 65 -5.43 -2.76 8.45
N ALA A 66 -6.67 -2.92 7.99
CA ALA A 66 -6.97 -3.70 6.79
C ALA A 66 -6.92 -2.80 5.55
N ALA A 67 -5.96 -3.02 4.65
CA ALA A 67 -5.72 -2.11 3.53
C ALA A 67 -5.72 -2.78 2.15
N THR A 68 -6.02 -2.01 1.11
CA THR A 68 -5.85 -2.42 -0.29
C THR A 68 -4.41 -2.22 -0.78
N SER A 69 -4.08 -2.77 -1.96
CA SER A 69 -2.75 -2.66 -2.55
C SER A 69 -2.28 -1.23 -2.77
N THR A 70 -3.20 -0.27 -2.90
CA THR A 70 -2.89 1.16 -3.04
C THR A 70 -2.07 1.69 -1.86
N LEU A 71 -2.27 1.18 -0.64
CA LEU A 71 -1.46 1.59 0.52
C LEU A 71 -0.01 1.15 0.36
N SER A 72 0.26 0.05 -0.37
CA SER A 72 1.62 -0.49 -0.53
C SER A 72 2.55 0.47 -1.28
N SER A 73 1.98 1.29 -2.18
CA SER A 73 2.69 2.27 -3.00
C SER A 73 2.24 3.70 -2.65
N GLY A 74 3.05 4.46 -1.92
CA GLY A 74 2.83 5.91 -1.80
C GLY A 74 3.01 6.54 -0.43
N VAL A 75 3.05 5.76 0.66
CA VAL A 75 3.19 6.31 2.03
C VAL A 75 4.16 5.51 2.88
N ASN A 76 4.93 6.15 3.76
CA ASN A 76 5.80 5.45 4.71
C ASN A 76 5.01 5.05 5.97
N LEU A 77 4.37 3.88 5.92
CA LEU A 77 3.54 3.35 7.01
C LEU A 77 3.99 1.91 7.32
N PRO A 78 5.06 1.74 8.13
CA PRO A 78 5.56 0.42 8.52
C PRO A 78 4.75 -0.19 9.66
N ALA A 79 4.72 -1.51 9.71
CA ALA A 79 4.05 -2.30 10.76
C ALA A 79 4.95 -3.45 11.20
N ARG A 80 4.83 -3.93 12.44
CA ARG A 80 5.62 -5.09 12.89
C ARG A 80 5.38 -6.33 12.02
N ARG A 81 4.12 -6.56 11.64
CA ARG A 81 3.69 -7.70 10.83
C ARG A 81 2.80 -7.23 9.68
N VAL A 82 3.02 -7.79 8.49
CA VAL A 82 2.17 -7.61 7.32
C VAL A 82 1.57 -8.95 6.92
N ILE A 83 0.25 -9.00 6.78
CA ILE A 83 -0.48 -10.20 6.36
C ILE A 83 -1.09 -9.94 4.98
N ILE A 84 -0.70 -10.76 4.00
CA ILE A 84 -1.24 -10.74 2.64
C ILE A 84 -2.22 -11.90 2.53
N ARG A 85 -3.52 -11.59 2.45
CA ARG A 85 -4.62 -12.55 2.57
C ARG A 85 -4.65 -13.63 1.46
N THR A 86 -4.13 -13.34 0.28
CA THR A 86 -4.14 -14.27 -0.86
C THR A 86 -3.08 -13.85 -1.88
N PRO A 87 -2.45 -14.77 -2.63
CA PRO A 87 -1.60 -14.41 -3.77
C PRO A 87 -2.42 -13.98 -5.01
N MET A 88 -3.75 -14.11 -4.98
CA MET A 88 -4.64 -13.83 -6.12
C MET A 88 -5.43 -12.54 -5.89
N PHE A 89 -5.11 -11.48 -6.64
CA PHE A 89 -5.79 -10.18 -6.59
C PHE A 89 -6.60 -9.97 -7.87
N GLY A 90 -7.91 -9.77 -7.75
CA GLY A 90 -8.81 -9.57 -8.91
C GLY A 90 -8.78 -10.74 -9.91
N GLY A 91 -8.60 -11.97 -9.42
CA GLY A 91 -8.48 -13.17 -10.25
C GLY A 91 -7.12 -13.38 -10.92
N LYS A 92 -6.15 -12.48 -10.72
CA LYS A 92 -4.79 -12.58 -11.27
C LYS A 92 -3.77 -12.82 -10.16
N LEU A 93 -2.67 -13.47 -10.50
CA LEU A 93 -1.53 -13.57 -9.59
C LEU A 93 -0.96 -12.18 -9.32
N LEU A 94 -0.70 -11.88 -8.06
CA LEU A 94 -0.02 -10.65 -7.63
C LEU A 94 1.33 -10.51 -8.35
N ASP A 95 1.70 -9.30 -8.77
CA ASP A 95 3.05 -9.10 -9.32
C ASP A 95 4.11 -9.10 -8.20
N VAL A 96 5.32 -9.56 -8.54
CA VAL A 96 6.45 -9.62 -7.59
C VAL A 96 6.75 -8.24 -7.00
N LEU A 97 6.67 -7.16 -7.80
CA LEU A 97 6.88 -5.80 -7.32
C LEU A 97 5.88 -5.43 -6.23
N THR A 98 4.60 -5.64 -6.48
CA THR A 98 3.54 -5.32 -5.51
C THR A 98 3.65 -6.19 -4.25
N TYR A 99 3.97 -7.47 -4.40
CA TYR A 99 4.26 -8.35 -3.27
C TYR A 99 5.41 -7.80 -2.42
N LYS A 100 6.55 -7.45 -3.03
CA LYS A 100 7.71 -6.90 -2.31
C LYS A 100 7.41 -5.54 -1.67
N GLN A 101 6.59 -4.69 -2.31
CA GLN A 101 6.13 -3.41 -1.73
C GLN A 101 5.25 -3.62 -0.49
N MET A 102 4.36 -4.61 -0.50
CA MET A 102 3.56 -4.97 0.67
C MET A 102 4.44 -5.55 1.79
N ALA A 103 5.21 -6.60 1.47
CA ALA A 103 6.06 -7.29 2.42
C ALA A 103 7.12 -6.36 3.05
N GLY A 104 7.66 -5.42 2.27
CA GLY A 104 8.66 -4.44 2.72
C GLY A 104 8.17 -3.45 3.78
N ARG A 105 6.87 -3.42 4.09
CA ARG A 105 6.33 -2.65 5.23
C ARG A 105 6.46 -3.37 6.56
N ALA A 106 6.81 -4.64 6.55
CA ALA A 106 7.04 -5.42 7.77
C ALA A 106 8.36 -5.01 8.43
N GLY A 107 8.30 -4.71 9.72
CA GLY A 107 9.42 -4.27 10.55
C GLY A 107 9.56 -2.75 10.61
N ARG A 108 9.48 -2.19 11.82
CA ARG A 108 9.74 -0.76 12.05
C ARG A 108 11.19 -0.56 12.45
N LYS A 109 11.97 0.13 11.60
CA LYS A 109 13.39 0.43 11.84
C LYS A 109 13.56 1.15 13.19
N GLY A 110 14.40 0.60 14.05
CA GLY A 110 14.69 1.16 15.38
C GLY A 110 13.65 0.88 16.45
N VAL A 111 12.57 0.15 16.15
CA VAL A 111 11.51 -0.20 17.11
C VAL A 111 11.36 -1.71 17.24
N ASP A 112 11.21 -2.42 16.13
CA ASP A 112 11.05 -3.88 16.13
C ASP A 112 12.40 -4.59 15.95
N THR A 113 12.58 -5.75 16.60
CA THR A 113 13.75 -6.64 16.41
C THR A 113 13.72 -7.34 15.06
N GLU A 114 12.53 -7.59 14.54
CA GLU A 114 12.29 -8.27 13.26
C GLU A 114 10.97 -7.80 12.65
N GLY A 115 10.84 -7.96 11.33
CA GLY A 115 9.61 -7.73 10.59
C GLY A 115 9.08 -9.04 10.02
N GLU A 116 7.79 -9.33 10.22
CA GLU A 116 7.18 -10.57 9.73
C GLU A 116 6.23 -10.31 8.55
N SER A 117 6.43 -11.04 7.46
CA SER A 117 5.51 -11.05 6.32
C SER A 117 4.88 -12.43 6.18
N ILE A 118 3.55 -12.49 6.24
CA ILE A 118 2.77 -13.73 6.12
C ILE A 118 1.94 -13.67 4.85
N LEU A 119 2.23 -14.57 3.90
CA LEU A 119 1.38 -14.78 2.72
C LEU A 119 0.48 -15.99 2.96
N VAL A 120 -0.83 -15.75 3.07
CA VAL A 120 -1.83 -16.80 3.23
C VAL A 120 -2.14 -17.40 1.86
N CYS A 121 -2.08 -18.73 1.74
CA CYS A 121 -2.34 -19.45 0.49
C CYS A 121 -3.24 -20.64 0.74
N LYS A 122 -4.12 -20.95 -0.23
CA LYS A 122 -4.75 -22.28 -0.31
C LYS A 122 -3.71 -23.32 -0.73
N PRO A 123 -3.93 -24.62 -0.47
CA PRO A 123 -3.04 -25.68 -0.95
C PRO A 123 -2.78 -25.62 -2.46
N SER A 124 -3.81 -25.30 -3.26
CA SER A 124 -3.71 -25.14 -4.73
C SER A 124 -2.93 -23.91 -5.18
N GLU A 125 -2.66 -22.95 -4.29
CA GLU A 125 -1.95 -21.71 -4.58
C GLU A 125 -0.50 -21.74 -4.07
N ARG A 126 -0.07 -22.83 -3.42
CA ARG A 126 1.24 -22.94 -2.77
C ARG A 126 2.41 -22.67 -3.72
N SER A 127 2.36 -23.21 -4.95
CA SER A 127 3.39 -22.98 -5.98
C SER A 127 3.47 -21.50 -6.37
N LYS A 128 2.32 -20.85 -6.57
CA LYS A 128 2.22 -19.41 -6.87
C LYS A 128 2.77 -18.56 -5.73
N GLY A 129 2.41 -18.87 -4.48
CA GLY A 129 2.94 -18.19 -3.31
C GLY A 129 4.46 -18.32 -3.20
N THR A 130 4.99 -19.53 -3.40
CA THR A 130 6.43 -19.80 -3.39
C THR A 130 7.16 -18.98 -4.46
N ALA A 131 6.59 -18.89 -5.67
CA ALA A 131 7.13 -18.08 -6.75
C ALA A 131 7.19 -16.59 -6.41
N LEU A 132 6.24 -16.04 -5.65
CA LEU A 132 6.29 -14.65 -5.19
C LEU A 132 7.40 -14.39 -4.16
N LEU A 133 7.57 -15.32 -3.22
CA LEU A 133 8.60 -15.22 -2.19
C LEU A 133 10.01 -15.22 -2.81
N GLN A 134 10.24 -16.15 -3.74
CA GLN A 134 11.52 -16.35 -4.44
C GLN A 134 11.73 -15.41 -5.63
N GLY A 135 10.66 -14.76 -6.10
CA GLY A 135 10.71 -13.90 -7.28
C GLY A 135 11.62 -12.69 -7.09
N SER A 136 12.36 -12.36 -8.15
CA SER A 136 13.16 -11.14 -8.28
C SER A 136 12.43 -10.11 -9.14
N LEU A 137 12.79 -8.84 -8.96
CA LEU A 137 12.29 -7.77 -9.82
C LEU A 137 12.83 -7.95 -11.24
N LYS A 138 12.01 -7.64 -12.24
CA LYS A 138 12.45 -7.59 -13.63
C LYS A 138 13.41 -6.43 -13.81
N PRO A 139 14.43 -6.55 -14.69
CA PRO A 139 15.29 -5.43 -15.04
C PRO A 139 14.47 -4.22 -15.50
N VAL A 140 14.96 -3.03 -15.17
CA VAL A 140 14.38 -1.79 -15.68
C VAL A 140 14.64 -1.71 -17.18
N CYS A 141 13.59 -1.47 -17.96
CA CYS A 141 13.69 -1.31 -19.41
C CYS A 141 13.43 0.15 -19.78
N SER A 142 14.04 0.61 -20.88
CA SER A 142 13.72 1.91 -21.46
C SER A 142 12.27 1.93 -21.95
N CYS A 143 11.50 2.90 -21.48
CA CYS A 143 10.14 3.16 -21.98
C CYS A 143 10.14 4.00 -23.27
N LEU A 144 11.31 4.31 -23.85
CA LEU A 144 11.44 5.12 -25.07
C LEU A 144 11.44 4.27 -26.35
N HIS A 145 11.79 2.99 -26.25
CA HIS A 145 11.77 2.04 -27.36
C HIS A 145 10.46 1.25 -27.34
N ARG A 146 9.88 1.03 -28.52
CA ARG A 146 8.85 -0.01 -28.70
C ARG A 146 9.50 -1.34 -29.11
N ARG A 147 8.73 -2.42 -29.07
CA ARG A 147 9.16 -3.71 -29.64
C ARG A 147 9.42 -3.55 -31.14
N GLU A 148 10.30 -4.37 -31.69
CA GLU A 148 10.55 -4.41 -33.13
C GLU A 148 9.22 -4.54 -33.91
N GLY A 149 9.01 -3.66 -34.89
CA GLY A 149 7.79 -3.60 -35.70
C GLY A 149 6.72 -2.62 -35.21
N GLU A 150 6.80 -2.12 -33.98
CA GLU A 150 5.93 -1.06 -33.50
C GLU A 150 6.65 0.29 -33.66
N GLY A 151 6.07 1.24 -34.41
CA GLY A 151 6.70 2.55 -34.68
C GLY A 151 7.03 3.39 -33.44
N VAL A 152 7.53 4.62 -33.60
CA VAL A 152 8.08 5.46 -32.51
C VAL A 152 7.15 5.58 -31.29
N ALA A 153 7.70 5.34 -30.09
CA ALA A 153 6.98 5.42 -28.83
C ALA A 153 6.48 6.84 -28.53
N SER A 154 5.32 6.96 -27.89
CA SER A 154 4.74 8.28 -27.50
C SER A 154 5.68 9.06 -26.57
N SER A 155 6.34 8.35 -25.65
CA SER A 155 7.38 8.88 -24.76
C SER A 155 8.56 9.49 -25.53
N MET A 156 9.01 8.84 -26.62
CA MET A 156 10.07 9.37 -27.48
C MET A 156 9.60 10.60 -28.26
N LYS A 157 8.38 10.57 -28.83
CA LYS A 157 7.80 11.73 -29.51
C LYS A 157 7.71 12.95 -28.58
N ARG A 158 7.25 12.73 -27.35
CA ARG A 158 7.17 13.76 -26.31
C ARG A 158 8.56 14.33 -25.98
N ALA A 159 9.55 13.47 -25.76
CA ALA A 159 10.91 13.90 -25.46
C ALA A 159 11.52 14.73 -26.60
N ILE A 160 11.32 14.32 -27.86
CA ILE A 160 11.79 15.07 -29.04
C ILE A 160 11.07 16.42 -29.16
N LEU A 161 9.76 16.46 -28.91
CA LEU A 161 8.98 17.70 -29.00
C LEU A 161 9.40 18.70 -27.92
N GLU A 162 9.67 18.23 -26.69
CA GLU A 162 10.13 19.08 -25.58
C GLU A 162 11.46 19.78 -25.90
N ILE A 163 12.41 19.10 -26.54
CA ILE A 163 13.71 19.70 -26.89
C ILE A 163 13.63 20.66 -28.08
N ILE A 164 12.77 20.39 -29.07
CA ILE A 164 12.61 21.25 -30.25
C ILE A 164 11.88 22.54 -29.84
N VAL A 165 10.75 22.41 -29.14
CA VAL A 165 9.97 23.58 -28.68
C VAL A 165 10.75 24.39 -27.66
N GLY A 166 11.57 23.74 -26.82
CA GLY A 166 12.47 24.41 -25.90
C GLY A 166 13.65 25.13 -26.56
N GLY A 167 13.82 25.02 -27.89
CA GLY A 167 14.92 25.65 -28.63
C GLY A 167 16.30 25.03 -28.35
N VAL A 168 16.36 23.87 -27.70
CA VAL A 168 17.61 23.15 -27.39
C VAL A 168 18.11 22.38 -28.62
N ALA A 169 17.20 21.94 -29.47
CA ALA A 169 17.50 21.29 -30.75
C ALA A 169 16.64 21.91 -31.87
N SER A 170 17.17 21.91 -33.10
CA SER A 170 16.44 22.31 -34.31
C SER A 170 16.31 21.12 -35.26
N THR A 171 15.24 21.13 -36.07
CA THR A 171 14.98 20.11 -37.10
C THR A 171 15.75 20.35 -38.38
#